data_AF-A0A8J5XHE9-F1
#
_entry.id   AF-A0A8J5XHE9-F1
#
_cell.length_a   1.000
_cell.length_b   1.000
_cell.length_c   1.000
_cell.angle_alpha   90.00
_cell.angle_beta   90.00
_cell.angle_gamma   90.00
#
_symmetry.space_group_name_H-M   'P 1'
#
loop_
_entity.id
_entity.type
_entity.pdbx_description
1 polymer ?
#
loop_
_entity_poly.entity_id
_entity_poly.type
_entity_poly.pdbx_seq_one_letter_code
_entity_poly.pdbx_strand_id
1 'polypeptide(L)'
;MLAMRLLLLAGVDATACHLRTAASRAASHRRALCTMVRGAPSSAPSGAPPLPPLPASALQTLLVLDVEATCDQPQRAPHEIIEWPVVAVDAATAMPIAEFHRYVRPTEVPQLSPFCQKLTGIAQADVDAASTLDVVLAEFDEWIADLGLVDRATGTHLQRWALATDGPWDLNSFLARECARKGIDERAHLRQYVNIRKAFVRSHKLRTLRGCSLDAQLSRIGLKFEGRPHSGRDDARNIARVLCWMLRRRSVHCLSINEAADPAVPGRYIALSYGVGGGVGGTLVVRGPKKARGKKAKAERAADEAARERALGEAPPTAAVPGPDSGGLVVTAEPAVAGAA
;
A
#
# COMPACT_ATOMS: atom_id res chain seq x y z
N MET A 1 -18.43 28.57 42.63
CA MET A 1 -18.12 27.42 43.51
C MET A 1 -19.41 26.79 44.08
N LEU A 2 -20.27 26.22 43.24
CA LEU A 2 -21.44 25.45 43.74
C LEU A 2 -21.93 24.34 42.78
N ALA A 3 -21.10 23.91 41.82
CA ALA A 3 -21.43 22.81 40.89
C ALA A 3 -20.37 21.68 40.89
N MET A 4 -19.37 21.73 41.77
CA MET A 4 -18.29 20.71 41.87
C MET A 4 -18.34 19.90 43.18
N ARG A 5 -19.52 19.77 43.81
CA ARG A 5 -19.63 19.05 45.10
C ARG A 5 -20.69 17.95 45.15
N LEU A 6 -21.16 17.46 44.01
CA LEU A 6 -22.15 16.36 43.94
C LEU A 6 -21.73 15.15 43.09
N LEU A 7 -20.43 14.95 42.85
CA LEU A 7 -19.89 13.83 42.07
C LEU A 7 -18.97 12.87 42.86
N LEU A 8 -18.98 12.98 44.20
CA LEU A 8 -18.13 12.15 45.09
C LEU A 8 -18.88 11.05 45.85
N LEU A 9 -20.11 10.69 45.45
CA LEU A 9 -20.91 9.65 46.12
C LEU A 9 -21.38 8.49 45.22
N ALA A 10 -20.93 8.43 43.97
CA ALA A 10 -21.06 7.23 43.16
C ALA A 10 -19.65 6.89 42.67
N GLY A 11 -19.06 5.82 43.20
CA GLY A 11 -17.71 5.33 42.85
C GLY A 11 -17.60 4.82 41.42
N VAL A 12 -17.99 5.64 40.45
CA VAL A 12 -17.92 5.36 39.02
C VAL A 12 -16.78 6.21 38.48
N ASP A 13 -15.66 5.56 38.23
CA ASP A 13 -14.47 6.16 37.62
C ASP A 13 -14.87 6.81 36.27
N ALA A 14 -14.96 8.15 36.25
CA ALA A 14 -15.42 8.94 35.12
C ALA A 14 -14.55 8.69 33.87
N THR A 15 -13.28 8.36 34.07
CA THR A 15 -12.31 7.96 33.04
C THR A 15 -12.76 6.67 32.34
N ALA A 16 -13.20 5.69 33.12
CA ALA A 16 -13.68 4.41 32.60
C ALA A 16 -15.07 4.53 31.93
N CYS A 17 -15.91 5.49 32.33
CA CYS A 17 -17.16 5.80 31.65
C CYS A 17 -16.89 6.41 30.27
N HIS A 18 -16.02 7.42 30.19
CA HIS A 18 -15.66 8.09 28.94
C HIS A 18 -15.02 7.12 27.92
N LEU A 19 -14.08 6.28 28.36
CA LEU A 19 -13.46 5.26 27.51
C LEU A 19 -14.46 4.22 26.99
N ARG A 20 -15.45 3.82 27.80
CA ARG A 20 -16.52 2.90 27.37
C ARG A 20 -17.44 3.54 26.33
N THR A 21 -17.80 4.81 26.51
CA THR A 21 -18.57 5.56 25.50
C THR A 21 -17.79 5.82 24.22
N ALA A 22 -16.48 6.07 24.30
CA ALA A 22 -15.63 6.24 23.12
C ALA A 22 -15.50 4.92 22.32
N ALA A 23 -15.29 3.79 23.02
CA ALA A 23 -15.23 2.47 22.40
C ALA A 23 -16.56 2.05 21.74
N SER A 24 -17.71 2.36 22.37
CA SER A 24 -19.03 2.07 21.79
C SER A 24 -19.33 2.97 20.59
N ARG A 25 -18.91 4.24 20.61
CA ARG A 25 -19.00 5.16 19.46
C ARG A 25 -18.11 4.70 18.31
N ALA A 26 -16.87 4.29 18.58
CA ALA A 26 -15.96 3.73 17.57
C ALA A 26 -16.49 2.41 16.97
N ALA A 27 -17.14 1.55 17.76
CA ALA A 27 -17.81 0.34 17.27
C ALA A 27 -19.03 0.68 16.38
N SER A 28 -19.83 1.67 16.76
CA SER A 28 -20.96 2.15 15.96
C SER A 28 -20.52 2.85 14.67
N HIS A 29 -19.43 3.63 14.73
CA HIS A 29 -18.85 4.33 13.58
C HIS A 29 -18.24 3.35 12.56
N ARG A 30 -17.56 2.29 13.03
CA ARG A 30 -17.08 1.18 12.17
C ARG A 30 -18.20 0.53 11.38
N ARG A 31 -19.37 0.32 12.00
CA ARG A 31 -20.54 -0.25 11.33
C ARG A 31 -21.09 0.67 10.24
N ALA A 32 -21.01 1.99 10.44
CA ALA A 32 -21.42 2.99 9.45
C ALA A 32 -20.41 3.15 8.30
N LEU A 33 -19.10 3.17 8.59
CA LEU A 33 -18.02 3.30 7.59
C LEU A 33 -17.99 2.13 6.60
N CYS A 34 -18.24 0.89 7.06
CA CYS A 34 -18.40 -0.27 6.18
C CYS A 34 -19.47 -0.08 5.08
N THR A 35 -20.42 0.82 5.27
CA THR A 35 -21.52 1.06 4.32
C THR A 35 -21.16 2.07 3.23
N MET A 36 -20.05 2.82 3.38
CA MET A 36 -19.68 3.92 2.48
C MET A 36 -18.68 3.55 1.37
N VAL A 37 -18.13 2.33 1.37
CA VAL A 37 -17.24 1.86 0.29
C VAL A 37 -18.07 1.49 -0.94
N ARG A 38 -18.34 2.46 -1.83
CA ARG A 38 -18.91 2.18 -3.15
C ARG A 38 -17.88 1.43 -4.00
N GLY A 39 -18.10 0.12 -4.19
CA GLY A 39 -17.33 -0.70 -5.12
C GLY A 39 -16.49 -1.84 -4.51
N ALA A 40 -16.47 -2.02 -3.19
CA ALA A 40 -15.92 -3.25 -2.61
C ALA A 40 -16.83 -4.44 -2.95
N PRO A 41 -16.29 -5.64 -3.26
CA PRO A 41 -17.11 -6.84 -3.38
C PRO A 41 -17.82 -7.08 -2.03
N SER A 42 -19.10 -6.71 -2.01
CA SER A 42 -20.02 -6.89 -0.91
C SER A 42 -20.43 -8.36 -0.82
N SER A 43 -19.51 -9.22 -0.41
CA SER A 43 -19.85 -10.45 0.27
C SER A 43 -18.57 -11.16 0.69
N ALA A 44 -18.35 -11.31 2.00
CA ALA A 44 -17.67 -12.49 2.48
C ALA A 44 -18.36 -13.72 1.85
N PRO A 45 -17.64 -14.77 1.44
CA PRO A 45 -18.29 -15.99 0.97
C PRO A 45 -19.29 -16.44 2.03
N SER A 46 -20.57 -16.41 1.67
CA SER A 46 -21.67 -16.82 2.54
C SER A 46 -21.38 -18.22 3.05
N GLY A 47 -21.18 -18.37 4.36
CA GLY A 47 -20.88 -19.65 5.00
C GLY A 47 -19.46 -19.82 5.58
N ALA A 48 -18.56 -18.85 5.48
CA ALA A 48 -17.28 -18.94 6.19
C ALA A 48 -17.50 -18.79 7.72
N PRO A 49 -16.94 -19.68 8.56
CA PRO A 49 -17.05 -19.56 10.01
C PRO A 49 -16.40 -18.26 10.48
N PRO A 50 -16.95 -17.61 11.53
CA PRO A 50 -16.38 -16.38 12.07
C PRO A 50 -14.92 -16.62 12.50
N LEU A 51 -14.07 -15.63 12.24
CA LEU A 51 -12.66 -15.69 12.64
C LEU A 51 -12.57 -15.74 14.17
N PRO A 52 -11.61 -16.50 14.72
CA PRO A 52 -11.43 -16.54 16.17
C PRO A 52 -11.07 -15.13 16.69
N PRO A 53 -11.36 -14.84 17.97
CA PRO A 53 -10.97 -13.58 18.58
C PRO A 53 -9.48 -13.31 18.41
N LEU A 54 -9.13 -12.07 18.07
CA LEU A 54 -7.74 -11.66 17.99
C LEU A 54 -7.09 -11.65 19.39
N PRO A 55 -5.78 -11.91 19.50
CA PRO A 55 -5.05 -11.69 20.75
C PRO A 55 -5.24 -10.27 21.27
N ALA A 56 -5.32 -10.11 22.60
CA ALA A 56 -5.54 -8.81 23.22
C ALA A 56 -4.43 -7.77 22.91
N SER A 57 -3.25 -8.20 22.45
CA SER A 57 -2.16 -7.31 22.02
C SER A 57 -2.12 -7.05 20.51
N ALA A 58 -2.98 -7.72 19.72
CA ALA A 58 -2.96 -7.62 18.27
C ALA A 58 -3.43 -6.24 17.77
N LEU A 59 -2.89 -5.84 16.63
CA LEU A 59 -3.44 -4.75 15.82
C LEU A 59 -4.88 -5.10 15.43
N GLN A 60 -5.77 -4.12 15.59
CA GLN A 60 -7.20 -4.22 15.25
C GLN A 60 -7.47 -3.69 13.83
N THR A 61 -6.73 -2.66 13.40
CA THR A 61 -6.82 -2.11 12.04
C THR A 61 -5.44 -1.96 11.43
N LEU A 62 -5.31 -2.36 10.17
CA LEU A 62 -4.09 -2.15 9.38
C LEU A 62 -4.39 -1.18 8.24
N LEU A 63 -3.54 -0.16 8.11
CA LEU A 63 -3.64 0.84 7.05
C LEU A 63 -2.64 0.47 5.95
N VAL A 64 -3.12 -0.21 4.92
CA VAL A 64 -2.28 -0.69 3.82
C VAL A 64 -1.95 0.46 2.88
N LEU A 65 -0.68 0.82 2.78
CA LEU A 65 -0.15 1.95 2.01
C LEU A 65 0.82 1.43 0.93
N ASP A 66 0.75 2.02 -0.26
CA ASP A 66 1.72 1.81 -1.35
C ASP A 66 1.84 3.11 -2.15
N VAL A 67 2.94 3.84 -2.00
CA VAL A 67 3.08 5.17 -2.63
C VAL A 67 3.72 5.07 -4.00
N GLU A 68 3.26 5.91 -4.92
CA GLU A 68 4.00 6.18 -6.15
C GLU A 68 4.89 7.42 -5.96
N ALA A 69 6.03 7.43 -6.65
CA ALA A 69 7.00 8.52 -6.59
C ALA A 69 7.53 8.89 -7.98
N THR A 70 7.97 10.14 -8.13
CA THR A 70 8.64 10.60 -9.36
C THR A 70 9.81 9.69 -9.70
N CYS A 71 9.93 9.28 -10.96
CA CYS A 71 11.02 8.41 -11.41
C CYS A 71 11.47 8.71 -12.84
N ASP A 72 12.69 8.32 -13.20
CA ASP A 72 13.21 8.47 -14.55
C ASP A 72 14.25 7.37 -14.87
N GLN A 73 14.61 7.24 -16.14
CA GLN A 73 15.60 6.26 -16.61
C GLN A 73 16.70 6.94 -17.46
N PRO A 74 17.91 7.18 -16.91
CA PRO A 74 18.33 6.92 -15.53
C PRO A 74 17.72 7.91 -14.52
N GLN A 75 17.63 7.52 -13.25
CA GLN A 75 17.16 8.43 -12.19
C GLN A 75 18.16 9.57 -12.01
N ARG A 76 17.72 10.82 -12.25
CA ARG A 76 18.56 12.03 -12.15
C ARG A 76 18.24 12.89 -10.93
N ALA A 77 16.97 12.96 -10.55
CA ALA A 77 16.51 13.75 -9.41
C ALA A 77 16.18 12.85 -8.20
N PRO A 78 16.13 13.39 -6.98
CA PRO A 78 15.53 12.69 -5.86
C PRO A 78 14.06 12.36 -6.12
N HIS A 79 13.57 11.28 -5.52
CA HIS A 79 12.16 10.90 -5.60
C HIS A 79 11.30 11.86 -4.75
N GLU A 80 10.13 12.21 -5.27
CA GLU A 80 9.05 12.91 -4.57
C GLU A 80 7.78 12.06 -4.70
N ILE A 81 7.03 11.88 -3.61
CA ILE A 81 5.76 11.14 -3.62
C ILE A 81 4.75 11.89 -4.47
N ILE A 82 4.04 11.16 -5.34
CA ILE A 82 3.03 11.69 -6.27
C ILE A 82 1.66 10.99 -6.13
N GLU A 83 1.57 9.91 -5.37
CA GLU A 83 0.31 9.26 -5.01
C GLU A 83 0.37 8.73 -3.57
N TRP A 84 -0.71 8.94 -2.82
CA TRP A 84 -0.90 8.49 -1.44
C TRP A 84 -2.21 7.70 -1.28
N PRO A 85 -2.21 6.39 -1.59
CA PRO A 85 -3.35 5.51 -1.40
C PRO A 85 -3.25 4.71 -0.11
N VAL A 86 -4.34 4.59 0.63
CA VAL A 86 -4.43 3.75 1.82
C VAL A 86 -5.72 2.95 1.83
N VAL A 87 -5.61 1.64 2.09
CA VAL A 87 -6.76 0.76 2.34
C VAL A 87 -6.76 0.37 3.81
N ALA A 88 -7.78 0.78 4.55
CA ALA A 88 -7.98 0.34 5.93
C ALA A 88 -8.59 -1.07 5.95
N VAL A 89 -7.96 -1.99 6.66
CA VAL A 89 -8.41 -3.38 6.83
C VAL A 89 -8.72 -3.64 8.30
N ASP A 90 -9.93 -4.12 8.58
CA ASP A 90 -10.31 -4.62 9.91
C ASP A 90 -9.77 -6.04 10.10
N ALA A 91 -8.92 -6.21 11.12
CA ALA A 91 -8.22 -7.47 11.36
C ALA A 91 -9.15 -8.58 11.88
N ALA A 92 -10.26 -8.23 12.51
CA ALA A 92 -11.20 -9.20 13.09
C ALA A 92 -12.09 -9.85 12.02
N THR A 93 -12.49 -9.08 11.01
CA THR A 93 -13.31 -9.52 9.88
C THR A 93 -12.45 -9.92 8.66
N ALA A 94 -11.19 -9.50 8.62
CA ALA A 94 -10.31 -9.62 7.47
C ALA A 94 -10.93 -9.01 6.20
N MET A 95 -11.49 -7.81 6.34
CA MET A 95 -12.16 -7.08 5.27
C MET A 95 -11.64 -5.64 5.18
N PRO A 96 -11.53 -5.08 3.96
CA PRO A 96 -11.39 -3.64 3.78
C PRO A 96 -12.61 -2.91 4.35
N ILE A 97 -12.38 -1.80 5.04
CA ILE A 97 -13.43 -1.01 5.70
C ILE A 97 -13.49 0.45 5.22
N ALA A 98 -12.41 0.97 4.64
CA ALA A 98 -12.33 2.31 4.08
C ALA A 98 -11.13 2.45 3.15
N GLU A 99 -11.17 3.45 2.28
CA GLU A 99 -10.04 3.85 1.45
C GLU A 99 -9.79 5.36 1.56
N PHE A 100 -8.53 5.76 1.49
CA PHE A 100 -8.07 7.13 1.31
C PHE A 100 -7.21 7.18 0.06
N HIS A 101 -7.34 8.22 -0.74
CA HIS A 101 -6.56 8.38 -1.96
C HIS A 101 -6.35 9.85 -2.27
N ARG A 102 -5.10 10.24 -2.49
CA ARG A 102 -4.72 11.56 -2.99
C ARG A 102 -3.58 11.42 -3.99
N TYR A 103 -3.62 12.24 -5.04
CA TYR A 103 -2.39 12.60 -5.74
C TYR A 103 -1.63 13.65 -4.93
N VAL A 104 -0.33 13.74 -5.15
CA VAL A 104 0.56 14.66 -4.45
C VAL A 104 1.35 15.47 -5.48
N ARG A 105 1.40 16.78 -5.29
CA ARG A 105 2.15 17.67 -6.19
C ARG A 105 3.63 17.70 -5.82
N PRO A 106 4.55 17.25 -6.70
CA PRO A 106 5.97 17.42 -6.49
C PRO A 106 6.35 18.90 -6.62
N THR A 107 7.31 19.34 -5.81
CA THR A 107 7.68 20.76 -5.66
C THR A 107 9.10 21.06 -6.10
N GLU A 108 9.98 20.05 -6.21
CA GLU A 108 11.37 20.24 -6.63
C GLU A 108 11.57 19.91 -8.10
N VAL A 109 10.93 18.84 -8.60
CA VAL A 109 10.81 18.55 -10.02
C VAL A 109 9.32 18.35 -10.38
N PRO A 110 8.57 19.45 -10.59
CA PRO A 110 7.11 19.37 -10.79
C PRO A 110 6.68 18.63 -12.06
N GLN A 111 7.55 18.56 -13.06
CA GLN A 111 7.26 17.92 -14.35
C GLN A 111 7.62 16.43 -14.30
N LEU A 112 6.61 15.58 -14.43
CA LEU A 112 6.76 14.13 -14.48
C LEU A 112 7.45 13.73 -15.79
N SER A 113 8.47 12.87 -15.68
CA SER A 113 9.12 12.30 -16.87
C SER A 113 8.11 11.44 -17.66
N PRO A 114 8.30 11.28 -18.99
CA PRO A 114 7.48 10.35 -19.78
C PRO A 114 7.56 8.90 -19.26
N PHE A 115 8.72 8.52 -18.72
CA PHE A 115 8.90 7.21 -18.09
C PHE A 115 8.00 7.06 -16.85
N CYS A 116 7.96 8.07 -15.97
CA CYS A 116 7.12 8.09 -14.78
C CYS A 116 5.64 7.97 -15.15
N GLN A 117 5.15 8.85 -16.04
CA GLN A 117 3.74 8.84 -16.46
C GLN A 117 3.35 7.50 -17.10
N LYS A 118 4.25 6.90 -17.89
CA LYS A 118 4.01 5.57 -18.48
C LYS A 118 4.01 4.46 -17.44
N LEU A 119 4.94 4.50 -16.49
CA LEU A 119 5.05 3.49 -15.44
C LEU A 119 3.84 3.57 -14.51
N THR A 120 3.57 4.74 -13.93
CA THR A 120 2.54 4.92 -12.89
C THR A 120 1.13 5.13 -13.44
N GLY A 121 1.02 5.59 -14.69
CA GLY A 121 -0.27 5.95 -15.29
C GLY A 121 -0.82 7.29 -14.80
N ILE A 122 -0.07 8.03 -13.97
CA ILE A 122 -0.45 9.33 -13.45
C ILE A 122 -0.19 10.40 -14.51
N ALA A 123 -1.21 11.19 -14.84
CA ALA A 123 -1.04 12.28 -15.80
C ALA A 123 -0.44 13.51 -15.12
N GLN A 124 0.24 14.36 -15.89
CA GLN A 124 0.76 15.64 -15.38
C GLN A 124 -0.35 16.50 -14.74
N ALA A 125 -1.54 16.52 -15.35
CA ALA A 125 -2.68 17.30 -14.85
C ALA A 125 -3.14 16.83 -13.45
N ASP A 126 -2.99 15.56 -13.11
CA ASP A 126 -3.37 15.01 -11.81
C ASP A 126 -2.47 15.57 -10.70
N VAL A 127 -1.15 15.64 -10.94
CA VAL A 127 -0.20 16.19 -9.96
C VAL A 127 -0.19 17.72 -9.94
N ASP A 128 -0.51 18.38 -11.06
CA ASP A 128 -0.61 19.85 -11.11
C ASP A 128 -1.77 20.34 -10.22
N ALA A 129 -2.90 19.64 -10.27
CA ALA A 129 -4.10 19.93 -9.47
C ALA A 129 -4.01 19.47 -8.01
N ALA A 130 -3.01 18.64 -7.67
CA ALA A 130 -2.87 18.05 -6.34
C ALA A 130 -2.36 19.02 -5.27
N SER A 131 -2.63 18.66 -4.00
CA SER A 131 -2.04 19.30 -2.83
C SER A 131 -0.58 18.85 -2.64
N THR A 132 0.22 19.64 -1.92
CA THR A 132 1.59 19.26 -1.54
C THR A 132 1.58 18.18 -0.46
N LEU A 133 2.71 17.47 -0.29
CA LEU A 133 2.81 16.32 0.60
C LEU A 133 2.42 16.66 2.06
N ASP A 134 2.84 17.81 2.57
CA ASP A 134 2.51 18.26 3.93
C ASP A 134 1.00 18.42 4.17
N VAL A 135 0.28 18.92 3.16
CA VAL A 135 -1.18 19.05 3.18
C VAL A 135 -1.83 17.67 3.11
N VAL A 136 -1.36 16.78 2.22
CA VAL A 136 -1.90 15.42 2.11
C VAL A 136 -1.67 14.61 3.39
N LEU A 137 -0.54 14.79 4.07
CA LEU A 137 -0.29 14.18 5.38
C LEU A 137 -1.27 14.70 6.44
N ALA A 138 -1.58 16.00 6.45
CA ALA A 138 -2.61 16.54 7.34
C ALA A 138 -4.01 15.98 7.02
N GLU A 139 -4.40 15.89 5.75
CA GLU A 139 -5.66 15.26 5.34
C GLU A 139 -5.73 13.78 5.74
N PHE A 140 -4.59 13.08 5.69
CA PHE A 140 -4.49 11.69 6.13
C PHE A 140 -4.65 11.55 7.65
N ASP A 141 -4.08 12.46 8.44
CA ASP A 141 -4.25 12.51 9.90
C ASP A 141 -5.73 12.70 10.27
N GLU A 142 -6.43 13.57 9.54
CA GLU A 142 -7.86 13.81 9.68
C GLU A 142 -8.69 12.57 9.35
N TRP A 143 -8.35 11.88 8.26
CA TRP A 143 -9.01 10.63 7.89
C TRP A 143 -8.81 9.51 8.94
N ILE A 144 -7.62 9.41 9.53
CA ILE A 144 -7.33 8.48 10.65
C ILE A 144 -8.23 8.80 11.86
N ALA A 145 -8.42 10.07 12.18
CA ALA A 145 -9.31 10.50 13.26
C ALA A 145 -10.78 10.17 12.95
N ASP A 146 -11.22 10.37 11.71
CA ASP A 146 -12.59 10.04 11.26
C ASP A 146 -12.86 8.54 11.28
N LEU A 147 -11.85 7.70 11.04
CA LEU A 147 -11.95 6.25 11.25
C LEU A 147 -12.08 5.85 12.73
N GLY A 148 -11.93 6.78 13.67
CA GLY A 148 -11.96 6.52 15.11
C GLY A 148 -10.72 5.77 15.59
N LEU A 149 -9.59 5.93 14.90
CA LEU A 149 -8.30 5.34 15.27
C LEU A 149 -7.59 6.14 16.35
N VAL A 150 -7.80 7.46 16.30
CA VAL A 150 -7.17 8.48 17.15
C VAL A 150 -8.23 9.48 17.57
N ASP A 151 -8.18 9.92 18.81
CA ASP A 151 -9.02 11.00 19.30
C ASP A 151 -8.51 12.35 18.77
N ARG A 152 -9.40 13.08 18.07
CA ARG A 152 -9.07 14.35 17.40
C ARG A 152 -8.56 15.44 18.35
N ALA A 153 -9.04 15.47 19.59
CA ALA A 153 -8.70 16.52 20.54
C ALA A 153 -7.39 16.23 21.29
N THR A 154 -7.16 14.96 21.61
CA THR A 154 -6.06 14.54 22.49
C THR A 154 -4.92 13.84 21.76
N GLY A 155 -5.12 13.43 20.50
CA GLY A 155 -4.17 12.61 19.75
C GLY A 155 -3.99 11.19 20.31
N THR A 156 -4.84 10.78 21.26
CA THR A 156 -4.72 9.47 21.91
C THR A 156 -5.23 8.36 21.00
N HIS A 157 -4.51 7.24 20.94
CA HIS A 157 -4.94 6.09 20.16
C HIS A 157 -6.16 5.42 20.81
N LEU A 158 -7.28 5.37 20.08
CA LEU A 158 -8.53 4.74 20.53
C LEU A 158 -8.52 3.22 20.28
N GLN A 159 -7.66 2.76 19.38
CA GLN A 159 -7.41 1.35 19.13
C GLN A 159 -5.96 1.09 18.71
N ARG A 160 -5.56 -0.18 18.70
CA ARG A 160 -4.25 -0.59 18.16
C ARG A 160 -4.34 -0.68 16.64
N TRP A 161 -3.54 0.13 15.95
CA TRP A 161 -3.46 0.14 14.50
C TRP A 161 -2.02 0.43 14.07
N ALA A 162 -1.71 0.12 12.81
CA ALA A 162 -0.43 0.44 12.21
C ALA A 162 -0.56 0.56 10.70
N LEU A 163 0.38 1.29 10.10
CA LEU A 163 0.60 1.23 8.65
C LEU A 163 1.13 -0.15 8.26
N ALA A 164 0.86 -0.55 7.03
CA ALA A 164 1.33 -1.79 6.46
C ALA A 164 1.71 -1.59 4.98
N THR A 165 2.87 -2.09 4.57
CA THR A 165 3.46 -1.83 3.23
C THR A 165 4.03 -3.12 2.63
N ASP A 166 4.15 -3.21 1.30
CA ASP A 166 4.83 -4.34 0.63
C ASP A 166 6.35 -4.13 0.51
N GLY A 167 6.99 -3.96 1.67
CA GLY A 167 8.42 -3.74 1.75
C GLY A 167 8.77 -2.44 2.47
N PRO A 168 10.06 -2.08 2.50
CA PRO A 168 10.49 -0.91 3.26
C PRO A 168 10.33 0.40 2.49
N TRP A 169 10.11 0.39 1.18
CA TRP A 169 10.43 1.55 0.33
C TRP A 169 9.55 2.76 0.58
N ASP A 170 8.25 2.57 0.80
CA ASP A 170 7.27 3.65 0.98
C ASP A 170 7.65 4.58 2.12
N LEU A 171 7.82 4.02 3.31
CA LEU A 171 8.05 4.78 4.54
C LEU A 171 9.54 5.04 4.79
N ASN A 172 10.40 4.03 4.63
CA ASN A 172 11.85 4.13 4.93
C ASN A 172 12.62 4.92 3.86
N SER A 173 12.22 4.80 2.59
CA SER A 173 12.95 5.46 1.50
C SER A 173 12.23 6.71 1.01
N PHE A 174 11.01 6.60 0.50
CA PHE A 174 10.36 7.74 -0.16
C PHE A 174 9.96 8.82 0.85
N LEU A 175 9.07 8.47 1.80
CA LEU A 175 8.57 9.43 2.79
C LEU A 175 9.69 10.02 3.65
N ALA A 176 10.47 9.18 4.33
CA ALA A 176 11.47 9.66 5.28
C ALA A 176 12.51 10.60 4.64
N ARG A 177 12.96 10.29 3.41
CA ARG A 177 13.97 11.11 2.71
C ARG A 177 13.38 12.40 2.17
N GLU A 178 12.13 12.35 1.69
CA GLU A 178 11.45 13.56 1.22
C GLU A 178 11.15 14.51 2.38
N CYS A 179 10.59 14.00 3.49
CA CYS A 179 10.32 14.79 4.68
C CYS A 179 11.57 15.45 5.23
N ALA A 180 12.66 14.68 5.39
CA ALA A 180 13.93 15.20 5.89
C ALA A 180 14.51 16.32 5.01
N ARG A 181 14.38 16.18 3.68
CA ARG A 181 14.92 17.14 2.72
C ARG A 181 14.07 18.40 2.59
N LYS A 182 12.74 18.27 2.67
CA LYS A 182 11.79 19.38 2.56
C LYS A 182 11.46 20.04 3.90
N GLY A 183 11.97 19.52 5.02
CA GLY A 183 11.64 20.01 6.36
C GLY A 183 10.18 19.75 6.76
N ILE A 184 9.56 18.71 6.20
CA ILE A 184 8.21 18.29 6.55
C ILE A 184 8.29 17.42 7.81
N ASP A 185 7.41 17.71 8.78
CA ASP A 185 7.31 16.90 9.99
C ASP A 185 6.80 15.48 9.66
N GLU A 186 7.69 14.50 9.80
CA GLU A 186 7.34 13.09 9.65
C GLU A 186 6.61 12.62 10.91
N ARG A 187 5.30 12.40 10.79
CA ARG A 187 4.42 11.98 11.87
C ARG A 187 4.92 10.70 12.54
N ALA A 188 4.83 10.64 13.87
CA ALA A 188 5.36 9.51 14.65
C ALA A 188 4.76 8.14 14.27
N HIS A 189 3.49 8.09 13.84
CA HIS A 189 2.84 6.85 13.44
C HIS A 189 3.30 6.33 12.06
N LEU A 190 3.98 7.15 11.25
CA LEU A 190 4.56 6.76 9.96
C LEU A 190 5.95 6.12 10.11
N ARG A 191 6.54 6.22 11.31
CA ARG A 191 7.87 5.68 11.62
C ARG A 191 7.87 4.21 12.05
N GLN A 192 6.72 3.55 12.07
CA GLN A 192 6.62 2.14 12.42
C GLN A 192 5.48 1.47 11.66
N TYR A 193 5.74 0.29 11.12
CA TYR A 193 4.82 -0.37 10.21
C TYR A 193 4.97 -1.89 10.19
N VAL A 194 3.98 -2.53 9.59
CA VAL A 194 3.99 -3.95 9.24
C VAL A 194 4.49 -4.08 7.80
N ASN A 195 5.71 -4.57 7.62
CA ASN A 195 6.16 -5.04 6.31
C ASN A 195 5.44 -6.36 5.99
N ILE A 196 4.44 -6.29 5.11
CA ILE A 196 3.59 -7.42 4.71
C ILE A 196 4.44 -8.46 3.99
N ARG A 197 5.41 -8.07 3.17
CA ARG A 197 6.32 -9.01 2.49
C ARG A 197 7.08 -9.91 3.47
N LYS A 198 7.60 -9.32 4.54
CA LYS A 198 8.28 -10.08 5.62
C LYS A 198 7.31 -10.98 6.36
N ALA A 199 6.12 -10.47 6.67
CA ALA A 199 5.08 -11.28 7.31
C ALA A 199 4.68 -12.47 6.42
N PHE A 200 4.52 -12.26 5.12
CA PHE A 200 4.18 -13.26 4.12
C PHE A 200 5.25 -14.34 4.01
N VAL A 201 6.52 -13.95 3.88
CA VAL A 201 7.67 -14.87 3.86
C VAL A 201 7.68 -15.76 5.10
N ARG A 202 7.46 -15.20 6.29
CA ARG A 202 7.39 -15.97 7.54
C ARG A 202 6.20 -16.92 7.55
N SER A 203 5.02 -16.43 7.16
CA SER A 203 3.78 -17.22 7.09
C SER A 203 3.90 -18.42 6.16
N HIS A 204 4.64 -18.28 5.07
CA HIS A 204 4.85 -19.33 4.06
C HIS A 204 6.16 -20.12 4.25
N LYS A 205 6.89 -19.87 5.35
CA LYS A 205 8.18 -20.51 5.66
C LYS A 205 9.20 -20.38 4.52
N LEU A 206 9.17 -19.26 3.79
CA LEU A 206 10.09 -19.00 2.69
C LEU A 206 11.46 -18.59 3.23
N ARG A 207 12.52 -18.96 2.51
CA ARG A 207 13.92 -18.74 2.95
C ARG A 207 14.44 -17.33 2.63
N THR A 208 13.77 -16.60 1.74
CA THR A 208 14.25 -15.29 1.26
C THR A 208 13.09 -14.40 0.84
N LEU A 209 13.31 -13.08 0.89
CA LEU A 209 12.44 -12.06 0.31
C LEU A 209 12.60 -11.97 -1.22
N ARG A 210 13.66 -12.56 -1.78
CA ARG A 210 13.87 -12.57 -3.24
C ARG A 210 12.76 -13.38 -3.92
N GLY A 211 12.20 -12.80 -5.00
CA GLY A 211 11.08 -13.40 -5.72
C GLY A 211 9.73 -13.33 -4.97
N CYS A 212 9.61 -12.48 -3.95
CA CYS A 212 8.34 -12.16 -3.30
C CYS A 212 7.84 -10.77 -3.73
N SER A 213 7.72 -10.54 -5.04
CA SER A 213 6.96 -9.39 -5.56
C SER A 213 5.49 -9.54 -5.18
N LEU A 214 4.70 -8.47 -5.33
CA LEU A 214 3.26 -8.51 -5.12
C LEU A 214 2.59 -9.58 -5.99
N ASP A 215 2.95 -9.66 -7.28
CA ASP A 215 2.45 -10.70 -8.19
C ASP A 215 2.82 -12.11 -7.77
N ALA A 216 4.05 -12.31 -7.29
CA ALA A 216 4.48 -13.61 -6.79
C ALA A 216 3.72 -14.01 -5.50
N GLN A 217 3.43 -13.03 -4.62
CA GLN A 217 2.62 -13.25 -3.43
C GLN A 217 1.19 -13.66 -3.81
N LEU A 218 0.54 -12.88 -4.70
CA LEU A 218 -0.80 -13.16 -5.22
C LEU A 218 -0.88 -14.53 -5.90
N SER A 219 0.02 -14.80 -6.84
CA SER A 219 0.08 -16.07 -7.58
C SER A 219 0.21 -17.26 -6.64
N ARG A 220 1.04 -17.13 -5.59
CA ARG A 220 1.25 -18.19 -4.60
C ARG A 220 0.01 -18.49 -3.74
N ILE A 221 -0.87 -17.50 -3.55
CA ILE A 221 -2.14 -17.68 -2.83
C ILE A 221 -3.33 -17.94 -3.77
N GLY A 222 -3.07 -18.13 -5.08
CA GLY A 222 -4.08 -18.43 -6.08
C GLY A 222 -4.91 -17.22 -6.53
N LEU A 223 -4.39 -16.00 -6.31
CA LEU A 223 -5.01 -14.76 -6.78
C LEU A 223 -4.25 -14.19 -7.98
N LYS A 224 -4.94 -13.41 -8.80
CA LYS A 224 -4.36 -12.59 -9.87
C LYS A 224 -4.38 -11.11 -9.44
N PHE A 225 -3.44 -10.34 -9.98
CA PHE A 225 -3.47 -8.89 -9.84
C PHE A 225 -4.78 -8.32 -10.41
N GLU A 226 -5.39 -7.38 -9.69
CA GLU A 226 -6.60 -6.67 -10.11
C GLU A 226 -6.29 -5.18 -10.29
N GLY A 227 -6.67 -4.61 -11.43
CA GLY A 227 -6.39 -3.20 -11.75
C GLY A 227 -5.09 -3.03 -12.55
N ARG A 228 -4.47 -1.87 -12.41
CA ARG A 228 -3.25 -1.49 -13.13
C ARG A 228 -2.02 -1.63 -12.23
N PRO A 229 -0.99 -2.42 -12.60
CA PRO A 229 0.28 -2.43 -11.87
C PRO A 229 0.93 -1.04 -11.85
N HIS A 230 1.57 -0.67 -10.74
CA HIS A 230 2.16 0.66 -10.51
C HIS A 230 1.13 1.79 -10.45
N SER A 231 -0.14 1.46 -10.19
CA SER A 231 -1.13 2.42 -9.73
C SER A 231 -1.20 2.20 -8.23
N GLY A 232 -0.70 3.12 -7.42
CA GLY A 232 -0.54 2.89 -5.98
C GLY A 232 -1.87 2.49 -5.34
N ARG A 233 -3.00 3.05 -5.82
CA ARG A 233 -4.34 2.65 -5.38
C ARG A 233 -4.65 1.18 -5.63
N ASP A 234 -4.34 0.67 -6.83
CA ASP A 234 -4.60 -0.72 -7.18
C ASP A 234 -3.59 -1.66 -6.50
N ASP A 235 -2.33 -1.24 -6.36
CA ASP A 235 -1.32 -1.97 -5.60
C ASP A 235 -1.70 -2.08 -4.11
N ALA A 236 -2.09 -0.99 -3.45
CA ALA A 236 -2.57 -1.00 -2.07
C ALA A 236 -3.77 -1.94 -1.87
N ARG A 237 -4.71 -1.98 -2.82
CA ARG A 237 -5.83 -2.94 -2.80
C ARG A 237 -5.36 -4.38 -2.94
N ASN A 238 -4.42 -4.68 -3.83
CA ASN A 238 -3.87 -6.02 -3.99
C ASN A 238 -3.06 -6.47 -2.77
N ILE A 239 -2.29 -5.56 -2.16
CA ILE A 239 -1.60 -5.81 -0.90
C ILE A 239 -2.63 -6.08 0.22
N ALA A 240 -3.74 -5.33 0.27
CA ALA A 240 -4.83 -5.58 1.19
C ALA A 240 -5.48 -6.95 0.95
N ARG A 241 -5.60 -7.42 -0.29
CA ARG A 241 -6.07 -8.78 -0.62
C ARG A 241 -5.13 -9.85 -0.06
N VAL A 242 -3.81 -9.66 -0.19
CA VAL A 242 -2.79 -10.55 0.43
C VAL A 242 -2.94 -10.54 1.95
N LEU A 243 -3.05 -9.36 2.56
CA LEU A 243 -3.24 -9.22 4.01
C LEU A 243 -4.52 -9.92 4.49
N CYS A 244 -5.66 -9.68 3.84
CA CYS A 244 -6.93 -10.32 4.18
C CYS A 244 -6.84 -11.85 4.07
N TRP A 245 -6.17 -12.36 3.03
CA TRP A 245 -5.91 -13.80 2.91
C TRP A 245 -5.09 -14.34 4.09
N MET A 246 -4.02 -13.64 4.48
CA MET A 246 -3.17 -14.01 5.62
C MET A 246 -3.95 -14.02 6.95
N LEU A 247 -4.79 -13.01 7.17
CA LEU A 247 -5.65 -12.90 8.35
C LEU A 247 -6.65 -14.06 8.43
N ARG A 248 -7.31 -14.41 7.32
CA ARG A 248 -8.23 -15.57 7.26
C ARG A 248 -7.52 -16.91 7.52
N ARG A 249 -6.24 -17.01 7.16
CA ARG A 249 -5.37 -18.15 7.47
C ARG A 249 -4.74 -18.09 8.87
N ARG A 250 -5.16 -17.12 9.70
CA ARG A 250 -4.72 -16.94 11.09
C ARG A 250 -3.22 -16.67 11.23
N SER A 251 -2.64 -15.98 10.25
CA SER A 251 -1.22 -15.62 10.30
C SER A 251 -0.97 -14.52 11.34
N VAL A 252 -0.33 -14.89 12.45
CA VAL A 252 0.01 -13.93 13.52
C VAL A 252 1.10 -12.92 13.11
N HIS A 253 1.84 -13.18 12.04
CA HIS A 253 2.99 -12.36 11.63
C HIS A 253 2.61 -11.00 11.05
N CYS A 254 1.34 -10.80 10.68
CA CYS A 254 0.81 -9.52 10.22
C CYS A 254 0.04 -8.76 11.31
N LEU A 255 -0.08 -9.30 12.53
CA LEU A 255 -0.82 -8.70 13.63
C LEU A 255 0.03 -7.85 14.59
N SER A 256 1.32 -7.68 14.27
CA SER A 256 2.28 -6.88 15.03
C SER A 256 3.21 -6.13 14.09
N ILE A 257 3.54 -4.89 14.46
CA ILE A 257 4.58 -4.08 13.81
C ILE A 257 5.85 -4.92 13.69
N ASN A 258 6.58 -4.84 12.56
CA ASN A 258 7.80 -5.62 12.37
C ASN A 258 8.97 -4.81 11.80
N GLU A 259 8.74 -3.52 11.55
CA GLU A 259 9.76 -2.53 11.19
C GLU A 259 9.47 -1.19 11.87
N ALA A 260 10.53 -0.47 12.24
CA ALA A 260 10.45 0.87 12.80
C ALA A 260 11.69 1.70 12.44
N ALA A 261 11.57 3.02 12.45
CA ALA A 261 12.67 3.94 12.28
C ALA A 261 13.72 3.72 13.38
N ASP A 262 14.99 3.80 13.01
CA ASP A 262 16.12 3.78 13.91
C ASP A 262 16.22 5.15 14.57
N PRO A 263 15.95 5.28 15.89
CA PRO A 263 16.00 6.57 16.55
C PRO A 263 17.43 7.16 16.60
N ALA A 264 18.46 6.32 16.41
CA ALA A 264 19.85 6.75 16.44
C ALA A 264 20.38 7.22 15.07
N VAL A 265 19.70 6.87 13.98
CA VAL A 265 20.16 7.18 12.62
C VAL A 265 18.97 7.62 11.77
N PRO A 266 18.80 8.93 11.53
CA PRO A 266 17.76 9.45 10.64
C PRO A 266 17.79 8.76 9.28
N GLY A 267 16.63 8.31 8.79
CA GLY A 267 16.51 7.61 7.51
C GLY A 267 17.01 6.16 7.49
N ARG A 268 17.33 5.57 8.66
CA ARG A 268 17.57 4.14 8.81
C ARG A 268 16.41 3.52 9.56
N TYR A 269 15.99 2.31 9.18
CA TYR A 269 14.92 1.57 9.87
C TYR A 269 15.42 0.17 10.26
N ILE A 270 14.94 -0.33 11.40
CA ILE A 270 15.32 -1.59 12.03
C ILE A 270 14.19 -2.61 11.96
N ALA A 271 14.56 -3.88 11.73
CA ALA A 271 13.63 -4.99 11.84
C ALA A 271 13.35 -5.28 13.32
N LEU A 272 12.08 -5.29 13.70
CA LEU A 272 11.67 -5.67 15.04
C LEU A 272 11.45 -7.19 15.08
N SER A 273 12.11 -7.86 16.01
CA SER A 273 11.85 -9.27 16.31
C SER A 273 11.08 -9.38 17.61
N TYR A 274 9.88 -9.94 17.56
CA TYR A 274 9.17 -10.41 18.75
C TYR A 274 9.67 -11.82 19.06
N GLY A 275 10.21 -12.02 20.26
CA GLY A 275 10.47 -13.36 20.78
C GLY A 275 9.15 -14.10 20.91
N VAL A 276 9.03 -15.27 20.28
CA VAL A 276 7.93 -16.20 20.59
C VAL A 276 8.34 -16.91 21.88
N GLY A 277 7.99 -16.33 23.02
CA GLY A 277 8.25 -16.86 24.36
C GLY A 277 7.50 -16.03 25.38
N GLY A 278 6.66 -16.68 26.19
CA GLY A 278 5.62 -16.04 27.00
C GLY A 278 6.11 -15.01 28.03
N GLY A 279 5.16 -14.21 28.51
CA GLY A 279 5.38 -13.21 29.55
C GLY A 279 5.15 -11.79 29.03
N VAL A 280 4.14 -11.14 29.59
CA VAL A 280 3.78 -9.74 29.36
C VAL A 280 4.96 -8.86 29.80
N GLY A 281 5.50 -8.05 28.89
CA GLY A 281 6.63 -7.14 29.15
C GLY A 281 7.92 -7.50 28.40
N GLY A 282 7.88 -7.53 27.06
CA GLY A 282 9.09 -7.76 26.25
C GLY A 282 9.75 -6.44 25.84
N THR A 283 10.94 -6.16 26.36
CA THR A 283 11.81 -5.06 25.93
C THR A 283 12.14 -5.14 24.44
N LEU A 284 12.08 -4.00 23.74
CA LEU A 284 12.48 -3.86 22.34
C LEU A 284 13.96 -4.28 22.18
N VAL A 285 14.22 -5.42 21.56
CA VAL A 285 15.60 -5.83 21.25
C VAL A 285 15.97 -5.33 19.85
N VAL A 286 16.67 -4.19 19.82
CA VAL A 286 17.32 -3.69 18.60
C VAL A 286 18.47 -4.64 18.23
N ARG A 287 18.30 -5.43 17.17
CA ARG A 287 19.40 -6.24 16.64
C ARG A 287 20.24 -5.37 15.70
N GLY A 288 21.50 -5.12 16.09
CA GLY A 288 22.49 -4.43 15.28
C GLY A 288 22.74 -5.13 13.93
N PRO A 289 23.21 -4.40 12.91
CA PRO A 289 23.37 -4.93 11.57
C PRO A 289 24.49 -5.96 11.54
N LYS A 290 24.23 -7.15 10.98
CA LYS A 290 25.30 -8.03 10.52
C LYS A 290 25.98 -7.35 9.33
N LYS A 291 27.30 -7.17 9.40
CA LYS A 291 28.11 -6.55 8.34
C LYS A 291 27.79 -7.18 6.98
N ALA A 292 27.09 -6.45 6.11
CA ALA A 292 26.87 -6.84 4.73
C ALA A 292 27.92 -6.14 3.85
N ARG A 293 28.89 -6.91 3.36
CA ARG A 293 29.79 -6.49 2.28
C ARG A 293 28.99 -6.41 0.98
N GLY A 294 28.92 -5.20 0.39
CA GLY A 294 28.81 -4.99 -1.05
C GLY A 294 27.40 -4.86 -1.67
N LYS A 295 27.30 -3.82 -2.53
CA LYS A 295 26.49 -3.66 -3.75
C LYS A 295 25.17 -2.85 -3.68
N LYS A 296 25.29 -1.58 -4.11
CA LYS A 296 24.61 -0.92 -5.27
C LYS A 296 23.78 -1.89 -6.13
N ALA A 297 22.61 -1.60 -6.71
CA ALA A 297 21.63 -0.53 -6.61
C ALA A 297 20.30 -1.13 -7.14
N LYS A 298 19.17 -0.71 -6.57
CA LYS A 298 17.82 -1.19 -6.93
C LYS A 298 17.30 -0.58 -8.25
N ALA A 299 17.93 0.47 -8.77
CA ALA A 299 17.51 1.11 -10.03
C ALA A 299 17.77 0.24 -11.28
N GLU A 300 18.79 -0.61 -11.29
CA GLU A 300 19.05 -1.51 -12.43
C GLU A 300 18.14 -2.75 -12.43
N ARG A 301 17.62 -3.15 -11.26
CA ARG A 301 16.87 -4.42 -11.13
C ARG A 301 15.40 -4.34 -11.53
N ALA A 302 14.78 -3.18 -11.39
CA ALA A 302 13.42 -2.95 -11.90
C ALA A 302 13.40 -2.91 -13.44
N ALA A 303 14.47 -2.39 -14.07
CA ALA A 303 14.63 -2.42 -15.51
C ALA A 303 14.89 -3.85 -16.03
N ASP A 304 15.69 -4.65 -15.33
CA ASP A 304 15.96 -6.06 -15.70
C ASP A 304 14.73 -6.99 -15.54
N GLU A 305 13.88 -6.73 -14.53
CA GLU A 305 12.66 -7.53 -14.29
C GLU A 305 11.58 -7.20 -15.33
N ALA A 306 11.37 -5.92 -15.65
CA ALA A 306 10.50 -5.50 -16.76
C ALA A 306 11.01 -5.93 -18.15
N ALA A 307 12.34 -6.03 -18.33
CA ALA A 307 12.94 -6.56 -19.56
C ALA A 307 12.76 -8.08 -19.71
N ARG A 308 12.81 -8.82 -18.60
CA ARG A 308 12.54 -10.28 -18.59
C ARG A 308 11.09 -10.63 -18.85
N GLU A 309 10.16 -9.81 -18.37
CA GLU A 309 8.73 -9.99 -18.63
C GLU A 309 8.36 -9.72 -20.10
N ARG A 310 9.07 -8.81 -20.78
CA ARG A 310 8.93 -8.60 -22.24
C ARG A 310 9.44 -9.77 -23.07
N ALA A 311 10.52 -10.44 -22.66
CA ALA A 311 11.11 -11.54 -23.42
C ALA A 311 10.26 -12.84 -23.43
N LEU A 312 9.26 -12.94 -22.55
CA LEU A 312 8.34 -14.09 -22.47
C LEU A 312 6.99 -13.86 -23.19
N GLY A 313 6.76 -12.65 -23.73
CA GLY A 313 5.50 -12.26 -24.39
C GLY A 313 5.54 -12.20 -25.92
N GLU A 314 6.72 -12.29 -26.54
CA GLU A 314 6.85 -12.29 -28.00
C GLU A 314 6.99 -13.73 -28.52
N ALA A 315 5.87 -14.35 -28.90
CA ALA A 315 5.91 -15.48 -29.81
C ALA A 315 6.41 -14.98 -31.19
N PRO A 316 7.34 -15.69 -31.85
CA PRO A 316 7.82 -15.29 -33.16
C PRO A 316 6.65 -15.28 -34.16
N PRO A 317 6.63 -14.35 -35.14
CA PRO A 317 5.58 -14.31 -36.14
C PRO A 317 5.58 -15.63 -36.92
N THR A 318 4.43 -16.29 -36.95
CA THR A 318 4.18 -17.43 -37.83
C THR A 318 4.34 -16.99 -39.27
N ALA A 319 5.31 -17.58 -39.97
CA ALA A 319 5.49 -17.40 -41.40
C ALA A 319 4.18 -17.76 -42.13
N ALA A 320 3.61 -16.79 -42.84
CA ALA A 320 2.48 -17.02 -43.72
C ALA A 320 2.90 -17.95 -44.87
N VAL A 321 2.22 -19.07 -44.98
CA VAL A 321 2.29 -19.97 -46.15
C VAL A 321 1.53 -19.31 -47.30
N PRO A 322 2.11 -19.17 -48.50
CA PRO A 322 1.37 -18.65 -49.65
C PRO A 322 0.39 -19.73 -50.14
N GLY A 323 -0.89 -19.35 -50.25
CA GLY A 323 -1.92 -20.16 -50.91
C GLY A 323 -1.78 -20.12 -52.43
N PRO A 324 -2.32 -21.12 -53.15
CA PRO A 324 -2.21 -21.19 -54.61
C PRO A 324 -3.27 -20.30 -55.27
N ASP A 325 -2.83 -19.26 -55.99
CA ASP A 325 -3.73 -18.46 -56.83
C ASP A 325 -4.00 -19.19 -58.16
N SER A 326 -5.27 -19.55 -58.31
CA SER A 326 -5.92 -20.04 -59.51
C SER A 326 -5.97 -18.96 -60.60
N GLY A 327 -5.57 -19.34 -61.80
CA GLY A 327 -5.66 -18.50 -63.00
C GLY A 327 -7.09 -18.07 -63.33
N GLY A 328 -7.22 -16.81 -63.73
CA GLY A 328 -8.45 -16.21 -64.24
C GLY A 328 -8.13 -15.23 -65.37
N LEU A 329 -8.34 -15.69 -66.59
CA LEU A 329 -8.24 -14.97 -67.86
C LEU A 329 -9.32 -13.88 -67.95
N VAL A 330 -8.96 -12.61 -68.18
CA VAL A 330 -9.91 -11.60 -68.68
C VAL A 330 -9.24 -10.68 -69.71
N VAL A 331 -9.95 -10.55 -70.83
CA VAL A 331 -9.63 -9.95 -72.13
C VAL A 331 -9.53 -8.42 -72.06
N THR A 332 -8.51 -7.85 -72.72
CA THR A 332 -8.40 -6.40 -72.98
C THR A 332 -9.04 -6.03 -74.31
N ALA A 333 -9.93 -5.03 -74.31
CA ALA A 333 -10.45 -4.38 -75.50
C ALA A 333 -9.86 -2.96 -75.58
N GLU A 334 -9.23 -2.64 -76.71
CA GLU A 334 -8.73 -1.30 -77.06
C GLU A 334 -9.89 -0.37 -77.46
N PRO A 335 -9.75 0.97 -77.31
CA PRO A 335 -10.50 1.92 -78.10
C PRO A 335 -9.64 2.58 -79.18
N ALA A 336 -10.29 2.74 -80.34
CA ALA A 336 -9.77 3.30 -81.57
C ALA A 336 -9.66 4.84 -81.57
N VAL A 337 -8.86 5.29 -82.54
CA VAL A 337 -8.44 6.64 -82.89
C VAL A 337 -9.53 7.48 -83.58
N ALA A 338 -9.57 8.79 -83.30
CA ALA A 338 -9.93 9.91 -84.19
C ALA A 338 -9.59 11.24 -83.46
N GLY A 339 -9.02 12.32 -83.99
CA GLY A 339 -8.70 12.77 -85.36
C GLY A 339 -8.98 14.28 -85.48
N ALA A 340 -8.03 15.05 -86.05
CA ALA A 340 -8.10 16.47 -86.51
C ALA A 340 -8.29 17.57 -85.43
N ALA A 341 -7.70 18.77 -85.52
CA ALA A 341 -7.06 19.53 -86.60
C ALA A 341 -5.87 20.36 -86.06
#